data_AF-A0A381WQN4-F1
#
_entry.id   AF-A0A381WQN4-F1
#
_cell.length_a   1.000
_cell.length_b   1.000
_cell.length_c   1.000
_cell.angle_alpha   90.00
_cell.angle_beta   90.00
_cell.angle_gamma   90.00
#
_symmetry.space_group_name_H-M   'P 1'
#
loop_
_entity.id
_entity.type
_entity.pdbx_description
1 polymer ?
#
loop_
_entity_poly.entity_id
_entity_poly.type
_entity_poly.pdbx_seq_one_letter_code
_entity_poly.pdbx_strand_id
1 'polypeptide(L)'
;METTRIRIFKQKPFQKTPMHIDYNNTFAKENDFLLRIWTALTEDNKFIYLFKEGEALTQSICLKKGESVIFNPDKVYHGAANLSTDKIRYSLNIIGKPNKWVKEFIESEKTVIL
;
A
#
# COMPACT_ATOMS: atom_id res chain seq x y z
N MET A 1 4.20 15.13 -14.67
CA MET A 1 4.38 14.12 -13.59
C MET A 1 4.50 12.76 -14.25
N GLU A 2 5.71 12.22 -14.35
CA GLU A 2 6.01 11.28 -15.44
C GLU A 2 6.88 10.07 -15.08
N THR A 3 6.92 9.61 -13.82
CA THR A 3 7.59 8.33 -13.55
C THR A 3 6.80 7.44 -12.60
N THR A 4 6.50 6.24 -13.09
CA THR A 4 6.15 5.10 -12.24
C THR A 4 7.35 4.80 -11.36
N ARG A 5 7.13 4.66 -10.05
CA ARG A 5 8.17 4.32 -9.08
C ARG A 5 7.94 2.91 -8.57
N ILE A 6 8.96 2.07 -8.71
CA ILE A 6 8.95 0.69 -8.23
C ILE A 6 10.08 0.54 -7.22
N ARG A 7 9.78 0.07 -6.02
CA ARG A 7 10.78 -0.13 -4.96
C ARG A 7 10.49 -1.36 -4.12
N ILE A 8 11.55 -2.02 -3.67
CA ILE A 8 11.46 -3.00 -2.58
C ILE A 8 11.67 -2.24 -1.27
N PHE A 9 10.72 -2.37 -0.36
CA PHE A 9 10.79 -1.80 0.98
C PHE A 9 11.17 -2.88 1.97
N LYS A 10 12.29 -2.67 2.69
CA LYS A 10 12.81 -3.55 3.73
C LYS A 10 12.52 -2.96 5.09
N GLN A 11 11.87 -3.71 5.98
CA GLN A 11 11.75 -3.37 7.40
C GLN A 11 12.39 -4.46 8.26
N LYS A 12 13.45 -4.09 8.99
CA LYS A 12 14.10 -4.94 9.99
C LYS A 12 13.15 -5.18 11.18
N PRO A 13 13.41 -6.20 12.03
CA PRO A 13 12.73 -6.38 13.31
C PRO A 13 12.50 -5.08 14.08
N PHE A 14 11.31 -4.93 14.66
CA PHE A 14 10.84 -3.78 15.44
C PHE A 14 10.75 -2.42 14.71
N GLN A 15 11.04 -2.36 13.41
CA GLN A 15 10.93 -1.11 12.65
C GLN A 15 9.49 -0.79 12.29
N LYS A 16 9.16 0.50 12.33
CA LYS A 16 7.83 1.02 12.02
C LYS A 16 7.92 2.19 11.05
N THR A 17 6.98 2.24 10.12
CA THR A 17 6.68 3.41 9.31
C THR A 17 5.38 3.99 9.88
N PRO A 18 5.40 5.21 10.45
CA PRO A 18 4.21 5.83 11.01
C PRO A 18 3.15 6.04 9.92
N MET A 19 1.89 6.16 10.34
CA MET A 19 0.82 6.47 9.39
C MET A 19 1.01 7.85 8.79
N HIS A 20 0.95 7.94 7.47
CA HIS A 20 1.10 9.17 6.71
C HIS A 20 0.32 9.09 5.39
N ILE A 21 0.21 10.23 4.73
CA ILE A 21 -0.13 10.34 3.30
C ILE A 21 1.11 10.84 2.54
N ASP A 22 1.20 10.56 1.26
CA ASP A 22 2.43 10.84 0.49
C ASP A 22 2.41 12.16 -0.32
N TYR A 23 1.24 12.81 -0.47
CA TYR A 23 1.05 14.02 -1.29
C TYR A 23 1.53 13.86 -2.76
N ASN A 24 1.43 12.65 -3.29
CA ASN A 24 1.87 12.29 -4.64
C ASN A 24 1.01 12.91 -5.76
N ASN A 25 -0.22 13.35 -5.44
CA ASN A 25 -1.26 13.79 -6.36
C ASN A 25 -1.66 15.26 -6.15
N THR A 26 -0.94 16.02 -5.32
CA THR A 26 -1.25 17.43 -5.00
C THR A 26 -1.46 18.32 -6.23
N PHE A 27 -0.74 18.05 -7.33
CA PHE A 27 -0.86 18.78 -8.60
C PHE A 27 -1.41 17.92 -9.74
N ALA A 28 -1.97 16.76 -9.43
CA ALA A 28 -2.52 15.86 -10.44
C ALA A 28 -3.83 16.43 -11.00
N LYS A 29 -4.01 16.30 -12.32
CA LYS A 29 -5.32 16.49 -12.95
C LYS A 29 -6.18 15.26 -12.69
N GLU A 30 -7.49 15.39 -12.84
CA GLU A 30 -8.50 14.37 -12.52
C GLU A 30 -8.18 12.98 -13.10
N ASN A 31 -7.57 12.90 -14.28
CA ASN A 31 -7.22 11.63 -14.94
C ASN A 31 -5.79 11.13 -14.72
N ASP A 32 -4.97 11.90 -14.01
CA ASP A 32 -3.52 11.69 -13.86
C ASP A 32 -3.11 11.21 -12.46
N PHE A 33 -4.08 10.87 -11.60
CA PHE A 33 -3.77 10.42 -10.25
C PHE A 33 -2.97 9.11 -10.24
N LEU A 34 -2.01 9.05 -9.31
CA LEU A 34 -1.19 7.90 -9.02
C LEU A 34 -1.86 7.05 -7.94
N LEU A 35 -1.87 5.73 -8.15
CA LEU A 35 -2.22 4.75 -7.13
C LEU A 35 -0.95 4.09 -6.59
N ARG A 36 -1.05 3.55 -5.38
CA ARG A 36 -0.04 2.68 -4.79
C ARG A 36 -0.56 1.25 -4.76
N ILE A 37 0.24 0.33 -5.29
CA ILE A 37 0.09 -1.11 -5.13
C ILE A 37 1.17 -1.56 -4.15
N TRP A 38 0.76 -2.14 -3.03
CA TRP A 38 1.65 -2.62 -1.99
C TRP A 38 1.49 -4.13 -1.83
N THR A 39 2.49 -4.87 -2.31
CA THR A 39 2.50 -6.34 -2.32
C THR A 39 3.46 -6.90 -1.28
N ALA A 40 3.02 -7.88 -0.50
CA ALA A 40 3.89 -8.58 0.44
C ALA A 40 4.81 -9.58 -0.31
N LEU A 41 6.13 -9.44 -0.15
CA LEU A 41 7.11 -10.38 -0.70
C LEU A 41 7.52 -11.47 0.31
N THR A 42 7.32 -11.17 1.59
CA THR A 42 7.47 -12.08 2.73
C THR A 42 6.26 -11.92 3.64
N GLU A 43 5.92 -12.97 4.37
CA GLU A 43 4.77 -13.01 5.27
C GLU A 43 5.20 -13.39 6.70
N ASP A 44 4.46 -12.85 7.66
CA ASP A 44 4.50 -13.21 9.07
C ASP A 44 3.29 -12.57 9.76
N ASN A 45 2.71 -13.19 10.78
CA ASN A 45 1.57 -12.63 11.49
C ASN A 45 1.92 -11.35 12.29
N LYS A 46 3.21 -11.03 12.45
CA LYS A 46 3.72 -9.80 13.06
C LYS A 46 4.08 -8.72 12.03
N PHE A 47 3.85 -8.95 10.74
CA PHE A 47 4.00 -7.94 9.69
C PHE A 47 2.68 -7.22 9.49
N ILE A 48 2.53 -6.08 10.16
CA ILE A 48 1.28 -5.32 10.21
C ILE A 48 1.30 -4.22 9.13
N TYR A 49 0.21 -4.14 8.37
CA TYR A 49 -0.10 -3.04 7.48
C TYR A 49 -1.28 -2.27 8.05
N LEU A 50 -1.15 -0.95 8.12
CA LEU A 50 -2.12 -0.05 8.74
C LEU A 50 -2.74 0.84 7.67
N PHE A 51 -4.07 0.97 7.70
CA PHE A 51 -4.83 1.80 6.76
C PHE A 51 -5.93 2.56 7.48
N LYS A 52 -6.14 3.83 7.12
CA LYS A 52 -7.25 4.66 7.61
C LYS A 52 -7.68 5.64 6.52
N GLU A 53 -8.98 5.74 6.29
CA GLU A 53 -9.57 6.72 5.38
C GLU A 53 -10.55 7.62 6.16
N GLY A 54 -10.39 8.94 6.03
CA GLY A 54 -11.25 9.91 6.72
C GLY A 54 -11.34 9.70 8.24
N GLU A 55 -12.56 9.66 8.75
CA GLU A 55 -12.87 9.46 10.18
C GLU A 55 -12.96 7.98 10.58
N ALA A 56 -12.77 7.04 9.65
CA ALA A 56 -12.87 5.62 9.94
C ALA A 56 -11.84 5.15 10.99
N LEU A 57 -12.15 4.05 11.68
CA LEU A 57 -11.19 3.39 12.55
C LEU A 57 -10.01 2.85 11.73
N THR A 58 -8.82 2.91 12.32
CA THR A 58 -7.62 2.33 11.70
C THR A 58 -7.78 0.82 11.55
N GLN A 59 -7.69 0.34 10.32
CA GLN A 59 -7.67 -1.07 10.01
C GLN A 59 -6.23 -1.59 10.06
N SER A 60 -6.07 -2.80 10.59
CA SER A 60 -4.81 -3.52 10.70
C SER A 60 -4.96 -4.86 9.98
N ILE A 61 -4.10 -5.12 9.01
CA ILE A 61 -4.12 -6.38 8.27
C ILE A 61 -2.71 -6.99 8.19
N CYS A 62 -2.66 -8.31 8.09
CA CYS A 62 -1.45 -9.07 7.79
C CYS A 62 -1.62 -9.70 6.41
N LEU A 63 -0.80 -9.27 5.45
CA LEU A 63 -0.82 -9.80 4.09
C LEU A 63 -0.02 -11.10 4.00
N LYS A 64 -0.58 -12.10 3.33
CA LYS A 64 0.15 -13.28 2.88
C LYS A 64 1.07 -12.93 1.71
N LYS A 65 2.09 -13.74 1.49
CA LYS A 65 3.04 -13.55 0.39
C LYS A 65 2.30 -13.57 -0.95
N GLY A 66 2.48 -12.51 -1.74
CA GLY A 66 1.80 -12.31 -3.02
C GLY A 66 0.52 -11.48 -2.93
N GLU A 67 -0.09 -11.34 -1.75
CA GLU A 67 -1.26 -10.48 -1.58
C GLU A 67 -0.88 -9.00 -1.72
N SER A 68 -1.80 -8.24 -2.31
CA SER A 68 -1.61 -6.83 -2.63
C SER A 68 -2.77 -5.99 -2.13
N VAL A 69 -2.46 -4.79 -1.65
CA VAL A 69 -3.45 -3.73 -1.41
C VAL A 69 -3.22 -2.63 -2.43
N ILE A 70 -4.31 -2.17 -3.05
CA ILE A 70 -4.30 -1.04 -3.98
C ILE A 70 -5.07 0.11 -3.33
N PHE A 71 -4.44 1.27 -3.24
CA PHE A 71 -5.06 2.44 -2.61
C PHE A 71 -4.55 3.75 -3.18
N ASN A 72 -5.31 4.82 -2.95
CA ASN A 72 -4.86 6.18 -3.22
C ASN A 72 -3.96 6.66 -2.05
N PRO A 73 -2.66 6.86 -2.27
CA PRO A 73 -1.70 7.20 -1.21
C PRO A 73 -1.89 8.59 -0.58
N ASP A 74 -2.78 9.41 -1.16
CA ASP A 74 -3.08 10.76 -0.70
C ASP A 74 -4.43 10.87 0.01
N LYS A 75 -5.31 9.87 -0.16
CA LYS A 75 -6.59 9.77 0.57
C LYS A 75 -6.51 8.85 1.77
N VAL A 76 -5.75 7.76 1.64
CA VAL A 76 -5.63 6.73 2.68
C VAL A 76 -4.35 6.95 3.47
N TYR A 77 -4.49 7.27 4.75
CA TYR A 77 -3.38 7.20 5.70
C TYR A 77 -2.92 5.77 5.79
N HIS A 78 -1.62 5.56 5.62
CA HIS A 78 -1.07 4.22 5.58
C HIS A 78 0.26 4.14 6.31
N GLY A 79 0.54 2.97 6.89
CA GLY A 79 1.75 2.68 7.62
C GLY A 79 2.03 1.19 7.66
N ALA A 80 3.18 0.82 8.21
CA ALA A 80 3.52 -0.59 8.39
C ALA A 80 4.45 -0.79 9.59
N ALA A 81 4.28 -1.89 10.29
CA ALA A 81 5.12 -2.28 11.41
C ALA A 81 5.63 -3.70 11.23
N ASN A 82 6.92 -3.91 11.42
CA ASN A 82 7.47 -5.23 11.64
C ASN A 82 7.62 -5.44 13.15
N LEU A 83 6.73 -6.23 13.75
CA LEU A 83 6.76 -6.60 15.17
C LEU A 83 7.48 -7.94 15.42
N SER A 84 8.01 -8.57 14.37
CA SER A 84 8.83 -9.77 14.51
C SER A 84 10.15 -9.44 15.20
N THR A 85 10.69 -10.43 15.91
CA THR A 85 11.95 -10.36 16.65
C THR A 85 13.15 -10.73 15.77
N ASP A 86 12.93 -11.54 14.73
CA ASP A 86 13.98 -12.21 13.96
C ASP A 86 13.75 -12.14 12.44
N LYS A 87 12.52 -11.90 11.98
CA LYS A 87 12.19 -11.89 10.55
C LYS A 87 12.22 -10.49 9.96
N ILE A 88 12.68 -10.38 8.72
CA ILE A 88 12.71 -9.15 7.94
C ILE A 88 11.49 -9.11 7.02
N ARG A 89 10.76 -7.99 7.04
CA ARG A 89 9.65 -7.77 6.11
C ARG A 89 10.17 -7.15 4.81
N TYR A 90 9.90 -7.80 3.69
CA TYR A 90 10.06 -7.25 2.35
C TYR A 90 8.70 -7.05 1.68
N SER A 91 8.56 -5.93 0.98
CA SER A 91 7.36 -5.65 0.18
C SER A 91 7.72 -4.91 -1.09
N LEU A 92 7.00 -5.19 -2.17
CA LEU A 92 7.06 -4.44 -3.41
C LEU A 92 6.07 -3.28 -3.31
N ASN A 93 6.54 -2.07 -3.60
CA ASN A 93 5.69 -0.88 -3.72
C ASN A 93 5.80 -0.35 -5.13
N ILE A 94 4.66 -0.26 -5.81
CA ILE A 94 4.52 0.34 -7.13
C ILE A 94 3.64 1.57 -6.98
N ILE A 95 4.14 2.73 -7.40
CA ILE A 95 3.36 3.98 -7.48
C ILE A 95 3.31 4.37 -8.95
N GLY A 96 2.13 4.37 -9.54
CA GLY A 96 1.98 4.60 -10.98
C GLY A 96 0.58 5.02 -11.37
N LYS A 97 0.45 5.51 -12.61
CA LYS A 97 -0.85 5.83 -13.18
C LYS A 97 -1.63 4.52 -13.44
N PRO A 98 -2.88 4.40 -12.96
CA PRO A 98 -3.69 3.23 -13.25
C PRO A 98 -4.11 3.22 -14.72
N ASN A 99 -4.00 2.06 -15.37
CA ASN A 99 -4.64 1.84 -16.66
C ASN A 99 -6.16 1.68 -16.48
N LYS A 100 -6.89 1.56 -17.60
CA LYS A 100 -8.36 1.39 -17.60
C LYS A 100 -8.81 0.24 -16.70
N TRP A 101 -8.16 -0.91 -16.78
CA TRP A 101 -8.50 -2.08 -15.97
C TRP A 101 -8.37 -1.82 -14.46
N VAL A 102 -7.27 -1.21 -14.02
CA VAL A 102 -7.09 -0.88 -12.60
C VAL A 102 -8.13 0.12 -12.13
N LYS A 103 -8.47 1.13 -12.94
CA LYS A 103 -9.54 2.10 -12.62
C LYS A 103 -10.89 1.41 -12.42
N GLU A 104 -11.28 0.56 -13.38
CA GLU A 104 -12.52 -0.21 -13.29
C GLU A 104 -12.53 -1.17 -12.08
N PHE A 105 -11.38 -1.75 -11.75
CA PHE A 105 -11.24 -2.65 -10.61
C PHE A 105 -11.51 -1.92 -9.29
N ILE A 106 -10.90 -0.74 -9.05
CA ILE A 106 -11.04 -0.01 -7.78
C ILE A 106 -12.41 0.66 -7.59
N GLU A 107 -13.15 0.91 -8.68
CA GLU A 107 -14.52 1.45 -8.64
C GLU A 107 -15.55 0.37 -8.31
N SER A 108 -15.15 -0.91 -8.32
CA SER A 108 -16.00 -2.04 -7.99
C SER A 108 -15.57 -2.68 -6.67
N GLU A 109 -16.49 -2.85 -5.72
CA GLU A 109 -16.20 -3.63 -4.51
C GLU A 109 -16.08 -5.12 -4.88
N LYS A 110 -14.87 -5.55 -5.23
CA LYS A 110 -14.57 -6.92 -5.67
C LYS A 110 -13.30 -7.46 -5.02
N THR A 111 -13.43 -8.59 -4.34
CA THR A 111 -12.29 -9.44 -3.95
C THR A 111 -12.01 -10.42 -5.09
N VAL A 112 -10.85 -10.33 -5.73
CA VAL A 112 -10.40 -11.30 -6.74
C VAL A 112 -9.36 -12.21 -6.11
N ILE A 113 -9.69 -13.50 -6.01
CA ILE A 113 -8.75 -14.57 -5.64
C ILE A 113 -8.34 -15.24 -6.96
N LEU A 114 -7.06 -15.15 -7.31
CA LEU A 114 -6.47 -15.82 -8.48
C LEU A 114 -5.92 -17.19 -8.10
#